data_AF-A0A202DMD2-F1
#
_entry.id   AF-A0A202DMD2-F1
#
_cell.length_a   1.000
_cell.length_b   1.000
_cell.length_c   1.000
_cell.angle_alpha   90.00
_cell.angle_beta   90.00
_cell.angle_gamma   90.00
#
_symmetry.space_group_name_H-M   'P 1'
#
loop_
_entity.id
_entity.type
_entity.pdbx_description
1 polymer ?
#
loop_
_entity_poly.entity_id
_entity_poly.type
_entity_poly.pdbx_seq_one_letter_code
_entity_poly.pdbx_strand_id
1 'polypeptide(L)'
;AKATGNPRFAWDAYRRFIQMFGDVVFGVGKSKFEHSLDESKKAKGVKADTDLDTNDLKQVVTKFKMIFLEGTGQSFPQDPWVQLKAARDAVFRSWGNERAVTYRRMERIPDDLGTGVNIQAMVFGNMGNDS
;
A
#
# COMPACT_ATOMS: atom_id res chain seq x y z
N ALA A 1 -8.58 9.35 12.01
CA ALA A 1 -8.32 10.76 12.40
C ALA A 1 -9.23 11.15 13.56
N LYS A 2 -10.55 11.34 13.35
CA LYS A 2 -11.48 11.71 14.44
C LYS A 2 -11.59 10.64 15.53
N ALA A 3 -11.84 9.38 15.13
CA ALA A 3 -11.99 8.26 16.07
C ALA A 3 -10.72 7.97 16.89
N THR A 4 -9.54 8.30 16.37
CA THR A 4 -8.25 8.05 17.01
C THR A 4 -7.66 9.27 17.71
N GLY A 5 -8.24 10.46 17.54
CA GLY A 5 -7.64 11.72 17.99
C GLY A 5 -6.28 12.06 17.35
N ASN A 6 -5.76 11.22 16.45
CA ASN A 6 -4.44 11.33 15.85
C ASN A 6 -4.56 11.47 14.32
N PRO A 7 -4.53 12.71 13.80
CA PRO A 7 -4.62 12.98 12.36
C PRO A 7 -3.41 12.46 11.60
N ARG A 8 -2.19 12.68 12.12
CA ARG A 8 -0.93 12.23 11.51
C ARG A 8 -0.98 10.73 11.23
N PHE A 9 -1.30 9.93 12.26
CA PHE A 9 -1.45 8.48 12.14
C PHE A 9 -2.41 8.07 11.01
N ALA A 10 -3.57 8.73 10.90
CA ALA A 10 -4.55 8.38 9.89
C ALA A 10 -4.07 8.68 8.47
N TRP A 11 -3.36 9.80 8.26
CA TRP A 11 -2.77 10.13 6.97
C TRP A 11 -1.57 9.25 6.64
N ASP A 12 -0.77 8.86 7.64
CA ASP A 12 0.33 7.91 7.48
C ASP A 12 -0.18 6.51 7.09
N ALA A 13 -1.21 6.01 7.77
CA ALA A 13 -1.88 4.77 7.41
C ALA A 13 -2.44 4.83 5.99
N TYR A 14 -3.04 5.97 5.60
CA TYR A 14 -3.62 6.11 4.27
C TYR A 14 -2.59 6.15 3.15
N ARG A 15 -1.47 6.89 3.31
CA ARG A 15 -0.39 6.87 2.30
C ARG A 15 0.24 5.48 2.17
N ARG A 16 0.43 4.76 3.28
CA ARG A 16 0.93 3.37 3.26
C ARG A 16 -0.03 2.46 2.51
N PHE A 17 -1.33 2.59 2.77
CA PHE A 17 -2.34 1.83 2.07
C PHE A 17 -2.33 2.09 0.56
N ILE A 18 -2.30 3.35 0.12
CA ILE A 18 -2.29 3.68 -1.31
C ILE A 18 -1.05 3.10 -2.01
N GLN A 19 0.13 3.25 -1.39
CA GLN A 19 1.37 2.69 -1.93
C GLN A 19 1.31 1.17 -2.04
N MET A 20 0.96 0.46 -0.95
CA MET A 20 0.91 -1.00 -0.95
C MET A 20 -0.16 -1.53 -1.90
N PHE A 21 -1.34 -0.91 -1.93
CA PHE A 21 -2.42 -1.29 -2.83
C PHE A 21 -2.03 -1.04 -4.29
N GLY A 22 -1.46 0.13 -4.60
CA GLY A 22 -1.00 0.46 -5.96
C GLY A 22 0.10 -0.46 -6.46
N ASP A 23 1.06 -0.80 -5.60
CA ASP A 23 2.15 -1.71 -5.94
C ASP A 23 1.68 -3.16 -6.08
N VAL A 24 1.04 -3.72 -5.05
CA VAL A 24 0.71 -5.16 -5.00
C VAL A 24 -0.49 -5.52 -5.87
N VAL A 25 -1.52 -4.69 -5.89
CA VAL A 25 -2.78 -5.01 -6.59
C VAL A 25 -2.73 -4.60 -8.06
N PHE A 26 -2.06 -3.48 -8.35
CA PHE A 26 -2.03 -2.85 -9.67
C PHE A 26 -0.66 -2.79 -10.34
N GLY A 27 0.42 -3.19 -9.67
CA GLY A 27 1.76 -3.25 -10.28
C GLY A 27 2.36 -1.88 -10.64
N VAL A 28 1.91 -0.79 -10.00
CA VAL A 28 2.37 0.58 -10.34
C VAL A 28 3.87 0.78 -10.08
N GLY A 29 4.44 -0.02 -9.18
CA GLY A 29 5.84 -0.02 -8.81
C GLY A 29 6.13 0.82 -7.57
N LYS A 30 6.54 0.16 -6.48
CA LYS A 30 6.87 0.77 -5.19
C LYS A 30 7.84 1.96 -5.29
N SER A 31 8.82 1.90 -6.19
CA SER A 31 9.87 2.91 -6.34
C SER A 31 9.33 4.29 -6.70
N LYS A 32 8.22 4.39 -7.44
CA LYS A 32 7.59 5.67 -7.77
C LYS A 32 7.06 6.37 -6.53
N PHE A 33 6.42 5.61 -5.63
CA PHE A 33 5.92 6.12 -4.36
C PHE A 33 7.05 6.51 -3.42
N GLU A 34 8.10 5.68 -3.33
CA GLU A 34 9.29 5.98 -2.50
C GLU A 34 10.00 7.25 -2.97
N HIS A 35 10.17 7.42 -4.27
CA HIS A 35 10.75 8.63 -4.84
C HIS A 35 9.97 9.89 -4.45
N SER A 36 8.65 9.87 -4.59
CA SER A 36 7.78 11.00 -4.23
C SER A 36 7.79 11.32 -2.72
N LEU A 37 7.94 10.29 -1.89
CA LEU A 37 8.08 10.45 -0.44
C LEU A 37 9.43 11.08 -0.09
N ASP A 38 10.52 10.63 -0.73
CA ASP A 38 11.85 11.19 -0.55
C ASP A 38 11.95 12.65 -1.00
N GLU A 39 11.30 13.02 -2.11
CA GLU A 39 11.16 14.42 -2.52
C GLU A 39 10.45 15.26 -1.47
N SER A 40 9.39 14.73 -0.87
CA SER A 40 8.62 15.44 0.15
C SER A 40 9.44 15.64 1.43
N LYS A 41 10.26 14.65 1.83
CA LYS A 41 11.24 14.79 2.92
C LYS A 41 12.31 15.82 2.62
N LYS A 42 12.89 15.78 1.42
CA LYS A 42 13.90 16.74 0.97
C LYS A 42 13.36 18.17 0.98
N ALA A 43 12.12 18.38 0.50
CA ALA A 43 11.47 19.69 0.49
C ALA A 43 11.25 20.24 1.91
N LYS A 44 10.98 19.37 2.88
CA LYS A 44 10.82 19.74 4.29
C LYS A 44 12.15 19.85 5.05
N GLY A 45 13.24 19.32 4.50
CA GLY A 45 14.56 19.28 5.15
C GLY A 45 14.69 18.21 6.24
N VAL A 46 13.83 17.18 6.21
CA VAL A 46 13.83 16.08 7.19
C VAL A 46 14.43 14.81 6.61
N LYS A 47 14.84 13.87 7.47
CA LYS A 47 15.47 12.61 7.06
C LYS A 47 14.54 11.42 7.24
N ALA A 48 13.76 11.39 8.32
CA ALA A 48 12.85 10.29 8.60
C ALA A 48 11.44 10.61 8.07
N ASP A 49 10.73 9.57 7.62
CA ASP A 49 9.30 9.69 7.31
C ASP A 49 8.50 10.15 8.54
N THR A 50 9.01 9.85 9.74
CA THR A 50 8.34 10.17 10.99
C THR A 50 8.26 11.66 11.27
N ASP A 51 9.20 12.42 10.71
CA ASP A 51 9.33 13.86 10.88
C ASP A 51 8.36 14.65 9.98
N LEU A 52 7.63 13.97 9.08
CA LEU A 52 6.57 14.58 8.28
C LEU A 52 5.33 14.83 9.14
N ASP A 53 4.84 16.08 9.08
CA ASP A 53 3.64 16.47 9.81
C ASP A 53 2.35 16.05 9.08
N THR A 54 1.20 16.34 9.69
CA THR A 54 -0.11 15.98 9.13
C THR A 54 -0.37 16.62 7.76
N ASN A 55 0.07 17.86 7.54
CA ASN A 55 -0.15 18.55 6.27
C ASN A 55 0.78 18.03 5.19
N ASP A 56 2.03 17.71 5.55
CA ASP A 56 2.97 17.06 4.64
C ASP A 56 2.40 15.72 4.16
N LEU A 57 1.87 14.89 5.07
CA LEU A 57 1.29 13.59 4.74
C LEU A 57 0.03 13.71 3.86
N LYS A 58 -0.79 14.75 4.03
CA LYS A 58 -1.91 15.03 3.12
C LYS A 58 -1.43 15.30 1.70
N GLN A 59 -0.36 16.10 1.54
CA GLN A 59 0.22 16.37 0.23
C GLN A 59 0.80 15.10 -0.39
N VAL A 60 1.48 14.27 0.40
CA VAL A 60 1.97 12.95 -0.03
C VAL A 60 0.82 12.07 -0.52
N VAL A 61 -0.29 12.00 0.20
CA VAL A 61 -1.47 11.23 -0.25
C VAL A 61 -2.00 11.73 -1.59
N THR A 62 -2.06 13.05 -1.79
CA THR A 62 -2.47 13.62 -3.09
C THR A 62 -1.53 13.18 -4.20
N LYS A 63 -0.20 13.30 -3.99
CA LYS A 63 0.81 12.83 -4.96
C LYS A 63 0.68 11.33 -5.23
N PHE A 64 0.46 10.51 -4.21
CA PHE A 64 0.31 9.06 -4.37
C PHE A 64 -0.93 8.68 -5.19
N LYS A 65 -2.05 9.41 -5.03
CA LYS A 65 -3.22 9.23 -5.88
C LYS A 65 -2.94 9.58 -7.34
N MET A 66 -2.10 10.60 -7.60
CA MET A 66 -1.66 10.95 -8.96
C MET A 66 -0.76 9.87 -9.55
N ILE A 67 0.22 9.37 -8.80
CA ILE A 67 1.09 8.26 -9.23
C ILE A 67 0.26 7.02 -9.56
N PHE A 68 -0.76 6.72 -8.75
CA PHE A 68 -1.69 5.62 -9.03
C PHE A 68 -2.48 5.87 -10.32
N LEU A 69 -3.01 7.09 -10.52
CA LEU A 69 -3.74 7.46 -11.72
C LEU A 69 -2.87 7.34 -12.98
N GLU A 70 -1.65 7.88 -12.95
CA GLU A 70 -0.69 7.79 -14.06
C GLU A 70 -0.28 6.35 -14.35
N GLY A 71 -0.11 5.53 -13.31
CA GLY A 71 0.30 4.13 -13.45
C GLY A 71 -0.81 3.18 -13.91
N THR A 72 -2.08 3.52 -13.66
CA THR A 72 -3.22 2.61 -13.91
C THR A 72 -4.26 3.14 -14.89
N GLY A 73 -4.22 4.44 -15.21
CA GLY A 73 -5.23 5.12 -16.02
C GLY A 73 -6.55 5.39 -15.27
N GLN A 74 -6.65 5.07 -13.97
CA GLN A 74 -7.86 5.23 -13.18
C GLN A 74 -7.60 5.87 -11.81
N SER A 75 -8.58 6.61 -11.30
CA SER A 75 -8.49 7.22 -9.97
C SER A 75 -8.45 6.15 -8.88
N PHE A 76 -7.74 6.43 -7.78
CA PHE A 76 -7.68 5.50 -6.65
C PHE A 76 -9.09 5.17 -6.12
N PRO A 77 -9.51 3.89 -6.11
CA PRO A 77 -10.87 3.51 -5.73
C PRO A 77 -11.15 3.94 -4.30
N GLN A 78 -12.28 4.60 -4.04
CA GLN A 78 -12.68 5.03 -2.70
C GLN A 78 -13.64 4.04 -2.02
N ASP A 79 -14.35 3.22 -2.81
CA ASP A 79 -15.22 2.18 -2.29
C ASP A 79 -14.39 1.02 -1.71
N PRO A 80 -14.50 0.74 -0.39
CA PRO A 80 -13.80 -0.37 0.26
C PRO A 80 -14.12 -1.74 -0.36
N TRP A 81 -15.32 -1.94 -0.90
CA TRP A 81 -15.70 -3.21 -1.52
C TRP A 81 -15.00 -3.44 -2.85
N VAL A 82 -14.78 -2.36 -3.61
CA VAL A 82 -13.97 -2.41 -4.84
C VAL A 82 -12.53 -2.73 -4.48
N GLN A 83 -11.97 -2.08 -3.45
CA GLN A 83 -10.62 -2.35 -2.96
C GLN A 83 -10.46 -3.81 -2.52
N LEU A 84 -11.42 -4.33 -1.73
CA LEU A 84 -11.38 -5.70 -1.21
C LEU A 84 -11.42 -6.74 -2.34
N LYS A 85 -12.34 -6.59 -3.31
CA LYS A 85 -12.42 -7.49 -4.46
C LYS A 85 -11.12 -7.47 -5.27
N ALA A 86 -10.59 -6.28 -5.55
CA ALA A 86 -9.34 -6.13 -6.29
C ALA A 86 -8.16 -6.80 -5.56
N ALA A 87 -8.06 -6.63 -4.24
CA ALA A 87 -7.02 -7.25 -3.42
C ALA A 87 -7.13 -8.79 -3.40
N ARG A 88 -8.34 -9.33 -3.21
CA ARG A 88 -8.60 -10.78 -3.30
C ARG A 88 -8.15 -11.34 -4.66
N ASP A 89 -8.55 -10.68 -5.75
CA ASP A 89 -8.24 -11.14 -7.09
C ASP A 89 -6.73 -11.06 -7.38
N ALA A 90 -6.04 -10.06 -6.81
CA ALA A 90 -4.57 -9.98 -6.88
C ALA A 90 -3.89 -11.15 -6.16
N VAL A 91 -4.40 -11.60 -5.01
CA VAL A 91 -3.86 -12.79 -4.32
C VAL A 91 -4.04 -14.03 -5.19
N PHE A 92 -5.20 -14.24 -5.80
CA PHE A 92 -5.39 -15.37 -6.70
C PHE A 92 -4.47 -15.31 -7.93
N ARG A 93 -4.30 -14.13 -8.55
CA ARG A 93 -3.33 -13.95 -9.64
C ARG A 93 -1.89 -14.23 -9.20
N SER A 94 -1.54 -13.89 -7.95
CA SER A 94 -0.20 -14.10 -7.42
C SER A 94 0.20 -15.58 -7.33
N TRP A 95 -0.77 -16.50 -7.20
CA TRP A 95 -0.51 -17.94 -7.25
C TRP A 95 0.13 -18.37 -8.58
N GLY A 96 -0.26 -17.71 -9.68
CA GLY A 96 0.24 -18.02 -11.03
C GLY A 96 1.55 -17.32 -11.41
N ASN A 97 2.13 -16.49 -10.54
CA ASN A 97 3.33 -15.74 -10.93
C ASN A 97 4.57 -16.66 -11.04
N GLU A 98 5.54 -16.27 -11.88
CA GLU A 98 6.71 -17.10 -12.19
C GLU A 98 7.52 -17.48 -10.94
N ARG A 99 7.61 -16.56 -9.98
CA ARG A 99 8.30 -16.79 -8.70
C ARG A 99 7.61 -17.88 -7.88
N ALA A 100 6.28 -17.85 -7.78
CA ALA A 100 5.48 -18.82 -7.05
C ALA A 100 5.49 -20.18 -7.76
N VAL A 101 5.39 -20.21 -9.08
CA VAL A 101 5.52 -21.44 -9.89
C VAL A 101 6.89 -22.09 -9.68
N THR A 102 7.96 -21.29 -9.74
CA THR A 102 9.33 -21.77 -9.51
C THR A 102 9.50 -22.32 -8.10
N TYR A 103 8.99 -21.60 -7.09
CA TYR A 103 9.01 -22.04 -5.70
C TYR A 103 8.27 -23.37 -5.51
N ARG A 104 7.06 -23.52 -6.06
CA ARG A 104 6.30 -24.77 -5.97
C ARG A 104 7.01 -25.96 -6.61
N ARG A 105 7.71 -25.75 -7.73
CA ARG A 105 8.52 -26.81 -8.36
C ARG A 105 9.67 -27.26 -7.46
N MET A 106 10.35 -26.32 -6.81
CA MET A 106 11.45 -26.62 -5.89
C MET A 106 10.95 -27.38 -4.66
N GLU A 107 9.82 -26.95 -4.10
CA GLU A 107 9.23 -27.51 -2.87
C GLU A 107 8.26 -28.67 -3.11
N ARG A 108 8.08 -29.10 -4.37
CA ARG A 108 7.15 -30.18 -4.79
C ARG A 108 5.70 -29.95 -4.34
N ILE A 109 5.24 -28.70 -4.39
CA ILE A 109 3.86 -28.32 -4.08
C ILE A 109 3.00 -28.47 -5.35
N PRO A 110 1.86 -29.19 -5.31
CA PRO A 110 0.96 -29.31 -6.47
C PRO A 110 0.38 -27.96 -6.94
N ASP A 111 0.23 -27.79 -8.25
CA ASP A 111 -0.26 -26.55 -8.86
C ASP A 111 -1.77 -26.32 -8.69
N ASP A 112 -2.54 -27.39 -8.47
CA ASP A 112 -4.01 -27.42 -8.41
C ASP A 112 -4.59 -27.05 -7.03
N LEU A 113 -3.76 -26.88 -6.00
CA LEU A 113 -4.21 -26.48 -4.66
C LEU A 113 -4.80 -25.08 -4.61
N GLY A 114 -4.22 -24.14 -5.36
CA GLY A 114 -4.55 -22.71 -5.26
C GLY A 114 -4.04 -22.05 -3.98
N THR A 115 -4.61 -20.89 -3.65
CA THR A 115 -4.27 -20.11 -2.45
C THR A 115 -5.52 -19.57 -1.78
N GLY A 116 -5.53 -19.55 -0.44
CA GLY A 116 -6.59 -18.93 0.36
C GLY A 116 -6.39 -17.42 0.53
N VAL A 117 -7.48 -16.70 0.79
CA VAL A 117 -7.44 -15.27 1.12
C VAL A 117 -8.01 -15.08 2.53
N ASN A 118 -7.16 -14.60 3.45
CA ASN A 118 -7.57 -14.26 4.80
C ASN A 118 -7.91 -12.78 4.90
N ILE A 119 -9.11 -12.46 5.40
CA ILE A 119 -9.55 -11.09 5.65
C ILE A 119 -9.72 -10.94 7.16
N GLN A 120 -9.00 -10.00 7.75
CA GLN A 120 -8.94 -9.80 9.19
C GLN A 120 -9.17 -8.34 9.55
N ALA A 121 -9.79 -8.11 10.71
CA ALA A 121 -9.89 -6.78 11.29
C ALA A 121 -8.49 -6.25 11.66
N MET A 122 -8.20 -5.00 11.29
CA MET A 122 -6.92 -4.36 11.55
C MET A 122 -6.75 -4.01 13.04
N VAL A 123 -5.55 -4.23 13.55
CA VAL A 123 -5.05 -3.69 14.82
C VAL A 123 -3.78 -2.90 14.51
N PHE A 124 -3.58 -1.74 15.13
CA PHE A 124 -2.47 -0.85 14.80
C PHE A 124 -1.48 -0.76 15.96
N GLY A 125 -0.26 -1.24 15.74
CA GLY A 125 0.85 -1.10 16.68
C GLY A 125 1.57 0.26 16.61
N ASN A 126 1.33 1.04 15.55
CA ASN A 126 1.96 2.33 15.29
C ASN A 126 1.13 3.53 15.80
N MET A 127 0.35 3.35 16.86
CA MET A 127 -0.40 4.44 17.50
C MET A 127 0.41 5.17 18.60
N GLY A 128 1.57 4.65 19.00
CA GLY A 128 2.45 5.23 20.02
C GLY A 128 3.32 6.40 19.51
N ASN A 129 3.99 7.09 20.44
CA ASN A 129 4.91 8.22 20.17
C ASN A 129 6.31 7.77 19.71
N ASP A 130 6.51 6.46 19.60
CA ASP A 130 7.77 5.74 19.37
C ASP A 130 7.82 5.10 17.96
N SER A 131 6.96 5.54 17.03
CA SER A 131 6.85 5.01 15.65
C SER A 131 6.88 6.05 14.54
#